data_AF-A0A150J5Q4-F1
#
_entry.id   AF-A0A150J5Q4-F1
#
_cell.length_a   1.000
_cell.length_b   1.000
_cell.length_c   1.000
_cell.angle_alpha   90.00
_cell.angle_beta   90.00
_cell.angle_gamma   90.00
#
_symmetry.space_group_name_H-M   'P 1'
#
loop_
_entity.id
_entity.type
_entity.pdbx_description
1 polymer ?
#
loop_
_entity_poly.entity_id
_entity_poly.type
_entity_poly.pdbx_seq_one_letter_code
_entity_poly.pdbx_strand_id
1 'polypeptide(L)'
;MVNYITGGMGVVAPHPLLKDRDDLVKKIEDTIVVPFLTNLLEEEKLAFNGIIYFGLCALKENNNYNFYVFEINGRDGSPEAEGRWPTIDTSLYEIAKKSYEGKLEEVNVKFKDNVCVGVFTVSGSFPWFKGCGFEASQMPPGYPGKHLTGQVIDYSNEIPGNSFHRHAGTFITQTGNVAVGGGRVILGGGLAGTYSEASKIAYEVISDKYMRFVGKSFRKKIGEGID
;
A
#
# COMPACT_ATOMS: atom_id res chain seq x y z
N MET A 1 20.47 0.17 -16.16
CA MET A 1 19.72 -0.21 -14.95
C MET A 1 18.33 -0.64 -15.41
N VAL A 2 17.96 -1.90 -15.22
CA VAL A 2 16.57 -2.32 -15.41
C VAL A 2 15.81 -1.83 -14.19
N ASN A 3 14.94 -0.84 -14.35
CA ASN A 3 14.02 -0.42 -13.30
C ASN A 3 12.92 -1.47 -13.20
N TYR A 4 13.05 -2.41 -12.28
CA TYR A 4 12.00 -3.38 -12.05
C TYR A 4 10.76 -2.70 -11.49
N ILE A 5 9.61 -2.95 -12.11
CA ILE A 5 8.31 -2.61 -11.54
C ILE A 5 8.10 -3.53 -10.33
N THR A 6 7.71 -2.95 -9.20
CA THR A 6 7.35 -3.67 -7.97
C THR A 6 5.83 -3.70 -7.82
N GLY A 7 5.30 -4.57 -6.96
CA GLY A 7 3.90 -4.49 -6.55
C GLY A 7 3.51 -3.25 -5.73
N GLY A 8 4.47 -2.39 -5.39
CA GLY A 8 4.25 -1.14 -4.63
C GLY A 8 5.11 -1.09 -3.36
N MET A 9 5.89 -0.01 -3.21
CA MET A 9 6.85 0.19 -2.10
C MET A 9 6.29 1.04 -0.96
N GLY A 10 5.10 1.61 -1.14
CA GLY A 10 4.43 2.45 -0.16
C GLY A 10 3.19 3.11 -0.74
N VAL A 11 2.48 3.81 0.12
CA VAL A 11 1.14 4.38 -0.15
C VAL A 11 1.02 5.73 0.53
N VAL A 12 0.23 6.61 -0.07
CA VAL A 12 -0.28 7.83 0.54
C VAL A 12 -1.80 7.83 0.37
N ALA A 13 -2.54 8.04 1.45
CA ALA A 13 -4.00 8.05 1.44
C ALA A 13 -4.56 9.18 2.34
N PRO A 14 -5.60 9.92 1.90
CA PRO A 14 -6.06 10.03 0.51
C PRO A 14 -4.94 10.55 -0.41
N HIS A 15 -5.09 10.36 -1.72
CA HIS A 15 -4.10 10.88 -2.68
C HIS A 15 -4.15 12.42 -2.71
N PRO A 16 -3.03 13.16 -2.63
CA PRO A 16 -3.03 14.63 -2.53
C PRO A 16 -3.80 15.35 -3.64
N LEU A 17 -3.73 14.84 -4.87
CA LEU A 17 -4.49 15.38 -6.01
C LEU A 17 -6.02 15.39 -5.77
N LEU A 18 -6.53 14.45 -4.97
CA LEU A 18 -7.96 14.21 -4.81
C LEU A 18 -8.51 14.65 -3.44
N LYS A 19 -7.65 14.93 -2.45
CA LYS A 19 -8.04 15.18 -1.04
C LYS A 19 -9.13 16.25 -0.89
N ASP A 20 -9.11 17.27 -1.75
CA ASP A 20 -10.05 18.41 -1.71
C ASP A 20 -10.59 18.72 -3.12
N ARG A 21 -10.78 17.69 -3.97
CA ARG A 21 -11.12 17.85 -5.40
C ARG A 21 -12.28 16.95 -5.81
N ASP A 22 -13.44 17.20 -5.22
CA ASP A 22 -14.70 16.49 -5.54
C ASP A 22 -15.06 16.56 -7.02
N ASP A 23 -14.69 17.64 -7.72
CA ASP A 23 -14.87 17.78 -9.16
C ASP A 23 -14.09 16.72 -9.95
N LEU A 24 -12.87 16.37 -9.50
CA LEU A 24 -12.07 15.32 -10.11
C LEU A 24 -12.58 13.92 -9.75
N VAL A 25 -13.02 13.72 -8.51
CA VAL A 25 -13.64 12.47 -8.08
C VAL A 25 -14.89 12.18 -8.91
N LYS A 26 -15.78 13.17 -9.03
CA LYS A 26 -17.00 13.06 -9.85
C LYS A 26 -16.68 12.79 -11.32
N LYS A 27 -15.66 13.46 -11.88
CA LYS A 27 -15.20 13.19 -13.25
C LYS A 27 -14.76 11.73 -13.43
N ILE A 28 -13.98 11.19 -12.49
CA ILE A 28 -13.56 9.78 -12.51
C ILE A 28 -14.78 8.85 -12.44
N GLU A 29 -15.73 9.14 -11.55
CA GLU A 29 -16.94 8.34 -11.42
C GLU A 29 -17.74 8.29 -12.73
N ASP A 30 -17.99 9.46 -13.32
CA ASP A 30 -18.83 9.59 -14.52
C ASP A 30 -18.18 9.05 -15.78
N THR A 31 -16.86 9.18 -15.92
CA THR A 31 -16.17 8.79 -17.16
C THR A 31 -15.57 7.39 -17.10
N ILE A 32 -15.38 6.82 -15.91
CA ILE A 32 -14.69 5.53 -15.74
C ILE A 32 -15.55 4.55 -14.93
N VAL A 33 -15.89 4.88 -13.68
CA VAL A 33 -16.46 3.90 -12.75
C VAL A 33 -17.87 3.49 -13.14
N VAL A 34 -18.77 4.44 -13.33
CA VAL A 34 -20.17 4.17 -13.68
C VAL A 34 -20.28 3.48 -15.05
N PRO A 35 -19.64 3.98 -16.14
CA PRO A 35 -19.69 3.28 -17.42
C PRO A 35 -19.14 1.86 -17.37
N PHE A 36 -18.05 1.62 -16.63
CA PHE A 36 -17.48 0.28 -16.47
C PHE A 36 -18.47 -0.66 -15.77
N LEU A 37 -19.05 -0.24 -14.64
CA LEU A 37 -19.99 -1.06 -13.88
C LEU A 37 -21.28 -1.34 -14.66
N THR A 38 -21.82 -0.33 -15.35
CA THR A 38 -23.00 -0.48 -16.21
C THR A 38 -22.72 -1.49 -17.32
N ASN A 39 -21.64 -1.35 -18.07
CA ASN A 39 -21.33 -2.27 -19.16
C ASN A 39 -21.02 -3.69 -18.67
N LEU A 40 -20.36 -3.84 -17.51
CA LEU A 40 -20.09 -5.14 -16.91
C LEU A 40 -21.39 -5.90 -16.61
N LEU A 41 -22.42 -5.19 -16.13
CA LEU A 41 -23.72 -5.78 -15.84
C LEU A 41 -24.57 -5.97 -17.10
N GLU A 42 -24.63 -4.96 -17.96
CA GLU A 42 -25.58 -4.90 -19.09
C GLU A 42 -25.08 -5.64 -20.32
N GLU A 43 -23.81 -5.49 -20.69
CA GLU A 43 -23.24 -6.11 -21.90
C GLU A 43 -22.65 -7.48 -21.57
N GLU A 44 -21.81 -7.55 -20.53
CA GLU A 44 -21.12 -8.80 -20.15
C GLU A 44 -21.98 -9.74 -19.29
N LYS A 45 -23.16 -9.26 -18.84
CA LYS A 45 -24.08 -10.01 -17.96
C LYS A 45 -23.39 -10.54 -16.70
N LEU A 46 -22.40 -9.81 -16.19
CA LEU A 46 -21.59 -10.21 -15.05
C LEU A 46 -21.89 -9.33 -13.84
N ALA A 47 -22.55 -9.92 -12.85
CA ALA A 47 -22.68 -9.32 -11.53
C ALA A 47 -21.37 -9.53 -10.74
N PHE A 48 -20.74 -8.44 -10.31
CA PHE A 48 -19.53 -8.48 -9.49
C PHE A 48 -19.84 -8.04 -8.06
N ASN A 49 -19.45 -8.85 -7.08
CA ASN A 49 -19.51 -8.52 -5.67
C ASN A 49 -18.09 -8.54 -5.08
N GLY A 50 -17.61 -7.38 -4.62
CA GLY A 50 -16.27 -7.24 -4.09
C GLY A 50 -15.74 -5.82 -4.24
N ILE A 51 -14.41 -5.69 -4.26
CA ILE A 51 -13.71 -4.44 -4.50
C ILE A 51 -13.16 -4.45 -5.92
N ILE A 52 -13.51 -3.43 -6.70
CA ILE A 52 -12.88 -3.16 -8.00
C ILE A 52 -11.86 -2.05 -7.80
N TYR A 53 -10.59 -2.39 -8.01
CA TYR A 53 -9.49 -1.45 -7.96
C TYR A 53 -9.22 -0.91 -9.36
N PHE A 54 -9.36 0.41 -9.52
CA PHE A 54 -8.99 1.12 -10.74
C PHE A 54 -7.62 1.78 -10.56
N GLY A 55 -6.61 1.23 -11.22
CA GLY A 55 -5.30 1.88 -11.34
C GLY A 55 -5.38 2.99 -12.38
N LEU A 56 -5.31 4.24 -11.95
CA LEU A 56 -5.49 5.41 -12.81
C LEU A 56 -4.19 6.20 -12.99
N CYS A 57 -3.95 6.67 -14.21
CA CYS A 57 -2.96 7.68 -14.53
C CYS A 57 -3.66 9.03 -14.73
N ALA A 58 -3.28 10.03 -13.92
CA ALA A 58 -3.74 11.40 -14.09
C ALA A 58 -2.76 12.18 -14.98
N LEU A 59 -3.24 12.64 -16.13
CA LEU A 59 -2.48 13.49 -17.04
C LEU A 59 -2.99 14.93 -16.93
N LYS A 60 -2.08 15.87 -16.64
CA LYS A 60 -2.40 17.29 -16.64
C LYS A 60 -2.16 17.87 -18.03
N GLU A 61 -3.22 18.34 -18.67
CA GLU A 61 -3.16 19.04 -19.96
C GLU A 61 -3.78 20.43 -19.78
N ASN A 62 -2.98 21.46 -20.02
CA ASN A 62 -3.32 22.84 -19.66
C ASN A 62 -3.71 22.94 -18.17
N ASN A 63 -4.91 23.43 -17.88
CA ASN A 63 -5.46 23.57 -16.53
C ASN A 63 -6.43 22.45 -16.14
N ASN A 64 -6.47 21.35 -16.91
CA ASN A 64 -7.39 20.23 -16.68
C ASN A 64 -6.63 18.92 -16.44
N TYR A 65 -7.26 18.01 -15.70
CA TYR A 65 -6.79 16.63 -15.53
C TYR A 65 -7.66 15.68 -16.34
N ASN A 66 -7.01 14.81 -17.11
CA ASN A 66 -7.62 13.66 -17.76
C ASN A 66 -7.14 12.37 -17.06
N PHE A 67 -8.02 11.39 -16.93
CA PHE A 67 -7.73 10.15 -16.22
C PHE A 67 -7.81 8.98 -17.18
N TYR A 68 -6.78 8.14 -17.17
CA TYR A 68 -6.66 6.97 -18.02
C TYR A 68 -6.52 5.73 -17.15
N VAL A 69 -7.28 4.69 -17.47
CA VAL A 69 -7.17 3.40 -16.79
C VAL A 69 -5.89 2.71 -17.25
N PHE A 70 -5.00 2.42 -16.30
CA PHE A 70 -3.80 1.63 -16.52
C PHE A 70 -4.06 0.14 -16.25
N GLU A 71 -4.78 -0.16 -15.16
CA GLU A 71 -5.18 -1.52 -14.81
C GLU A 71 -6.51 -1.55 -14.05
N ILE A 72 -7.20 -2.70 -14.10
CA ILE A 72 -8.37 -2.99 -13.27
C ILE A 72 -8.10 -4.32 -12.56
N ASN A 73 -8.29 -4.36 -11.25
CA ASN A 73 -8.18 -5.58 -10.44
C ASN A 73 -9.49 -5.86 -9.72
N GLY A 74 -9.93 -7.12 -9.71
CA GLY A 74 -11.10 -7.59 -8.95
C GLY A 74 -10.81 -7.86 -7.47
N ARG A 75 -9.82 -7.16 -6.90
CA ARG A 75 -9.43 -7.21 -5.50
C ARG A 75 -8.94 -5.83 -5.08
N ASP A 76 -8.87 -5.61 -3.77
CA ASP A 76 -8.23 -4.42 -3.25
C ASP A 76 -6.73 -4.35 -3.60
N GLY A 77 -6.21 -3.13 -3.64
CA GLY A 77 -4.79 -2.85 -3.90
C GLY A 77 -3.91 -3.22 -2.70
N SER A 78 -2.61 -3.35 -2.92
CA SER A 78 -1.61 -3.50 -1.85
C SER A 78 -0.30 -2.90 -2.35
N PRO A 79 0.24 -1.83 -1.73
CA PRO A 79 -0.05 -1.32 -0.38
C PRO A 79 -1.28 -0.39 -0.23
N GLU A 80 -2.08 -0.17 -1.27
CA GLU A 80 -3.12 0.87 -1.27
C GLU A 80 -4.18 0.66 -0.19
N ALA A 81 -4.62 -0.58 0.02
CA ALA A 81 -5.58 -0.94 1.06
C ALA A 81 -5.02 -0.65 2.47
N GLU A 82 -3.76 -1.01 2.71
CA GLU A 82 -3.09 -0.85 3.98
C GLU A 82 -3.00 0.63 4.40
N GLY A 83 -2.93 1.55 3.44
CA GLY A 83 -2.97 2.99 3.68
C GLY A 83 -4.39 3.57 3.77
N ARG A 84 -5.35 3.06 2.98
CA ARG A 84 -6.71 3.61 2.90
C ARG A 84 -7.60 3.19 4.08
N TRP A 85 -7.58 1.92 4.49
CA TRP A 85 -8.46 1.45 5.57
C TRP A 85 -8.27 2.19 6.91
N PRO A 86 -7.05 2.59 7.32
CA PRO A 86 -6.83 3.41 8.51
C PRO A 86 -7.54 4.77 8.51
N THR A 87 -7.79 5.36 7.33
CA THR A 87 -8.44 6.68 7.17
C THR A 87 -9.96 6.57 7.04
N ILE A 88 -10.52 5.37 7.11
CA ILE A 88 -11.96 5.12 7.09
C ILE A 88 -12.45 4.93 8.52
N ASP A 89 -13.56 5.59 8.87
CA ASP A 89 -14.21 5.47 10.17
C ASP A 89 -15.33 4.41 10.16
N THR A 90 -16.02 4.26 9.02
CA THR A 90 -17.05 3.22 8.85
C THR A 90 -16.46 1.82 8.97
N SER A 91 -17.19 0.93 9.64
CA SER A 91 -16.80 -0.46 9.83
C SER A 91 -16.66 -1.21 8.50
N LEU A 92 -15.50 -1.81 8.27
CA LEU A 92 -15.29 -2.71 7.12
C LEU A 92 -16.31 -3.86 7.11
N TYR A 93 -16.69 -4.38 8.28
CA TYR A 93 -17.69 -5.43 8.38
C TYR A 93 -19.06 -4.96 7.87
N GLU A 94 -19.46 -3.73 8.19
CA GLU A 94 -20.73 -3.16 7.74
C GLU A 94 -20.73 -2.98 6.22
N ILE A 95 -19.66 -2.40 5.67
CA ILE A 95 -19.48 -2.24 4.21
C ILE A 95 -19.54 -3.60 3.52
N ALA A 96 -18.80 -4.59 4.01
CA ALA A 96 -18.74 -5.93 3.41
C ALA A 96 -20.09 -6.65 3.50
N LYS A 97 -20.77 -6.57 4.65
CA LYS A 97 -22.09 -7.18 4.86
C LYS A 97 -23.12 -6.58 3.91
N LYS A 98 -23.18 -5.25 3.80
CA LYS A 98 -24.15 -4.56 2.93
C LYS A 98 -23.86 -4.76 1.45
N SER A 99 -22.59 -4.81 1.07
CA SER A 99 -22.19 -5.23 -0.27
C SER A 99 -22.69 -6.63 -0.58
N TYR A 100 -22.45 -7.61 0.30
CA TYR A 100 -22.94 -8.99 0.13
C TYR A 100 -24.47 -9.09 0.04
N GLU A 101 -25.20 -8.26 0.82
CA GLU A 101 -26.67 -8.19 0.79
C GLU A 101 -27.24 -7.44 -0.43
N GLY A 102 -26.40 -6.83 -1.28
CA GLY A 102 -26.84 -6.01 -2.42
C GLY A 102 -27.51 -4.70 -1.99
N LYS A 103 -27.07 -4.14 -0.85
CA LYS A 103 -27.64 -2.96 -0.17
C LYS A 103 -26.56 -1.91 0.14
N LEU A 104 -25.56 -1.79 -0.72
CA LEU A 104 -24.42 -0.92 -0.47
C LEU A 104 -24.82 0.56 -0.40
N GLU A 105 -25.90 0.93 -1.09
CA GLU A 105 -26.54 2.25 -1.04
C GLU A 105 -27.08 2.64 0.34
N GLU A 106 -27.31 1.67 1.24
CA GLU A 106 -27.70 1.93 2.62
C GLU A 106 -26.51 2.34 3.51
N VAL A 107 -25.27 2.24 3.02
CA VAL A 107 -24.05 2.55 3.78
C VAL A 107 -23.57 3.97 3.49
N ASN A 108 -23.52 4.81 4.53
CA ASN A 108 -22.83 6.09 4.46
C ASN A 108 -21.37 5.92 4.93
N VAL A 109 -20.43 5.84 3.99
CA VAL A 109 -18.99 5.69 4.30
C VAL A 109 -18.43 7.01 4.82
N LYS A 110 -17.98 7.01 6.07
CA LYS A 110 -17.34 8.13 6.76
C LYS A 110 -15.84 7.95 6.75
N PHE A 111 -15.14 9.04 6.52
CA PHE A 111 -13.69 9.13 6.56
C PHE A 111 -13.25 9.92 7.79
N LYS A 112 -12.04 9.65 8.26
CA LYS A 112 -11.38 10.41 9.31
C LYS A 112 -10.67 11.61 8.70
N ASP A 113 -10.45 12.65 9.50
CA ASP A 113 -9.73 13.87 9.07
C ASP A 113 -8.19 13.69 8.98
N ASN A 114 -7.69 12.46 9.17
CA ASN A 114 -6.27 12.15 9.09
C ASN A 114 -5.86 11.68 7.70
N VAL A 115 -4.56 11.78 7.43
CA VAL A 115 -3.92 11.13 6.29
C VAL A 115 -3.06 9.98 6.77
N CYS A 116 -2.78 9.05 5.87
CA CYS A 116 -1.91 7.91 6.09
C CYS A 116 -0.75 7.93 5.08
N VAL A 117 0.45 7.65 5.59
CA VAL A 117 1.61 7.30 4.76
C VAL A 117 2.09 5.92 5.19
N GLY A 118 2.27 5.02 4.23
CA GLY A 118 2.76 3.67 4.47
C GLY A 118 4.04 3.40 3.68
N VAL A 119 5.03 2.77 4.31
CA VAL A 119 6.31 2.43 3.70
C VAL A 119 6.60 0.93 3.91
N PHE A 120 6.77 0.20 2.80
CA PHE A 120 7.18 -1.20 2.88
C PHE A 120 8.67 -1.31 3.17
N THR A 121 8.99 -2.10 4.19
CA THR A 121 10.27 -2.79 4.27
C THR A 121 10.24 -4.05 3.42
N VAL A 122 11.36 -4.33 2.74
CA VAL A 122 11.51 -5.46 1.83
C VAL A 122 12.79 -6.23 2.14
N SER A 123 12.82 -7.51 1.75
CA SER A 123 14.07 -8.28 1.70
C SER A 123 14.90 -7.77 0.52
N GLY A 124 15.78 -6.81 0.79
CA GLY A 124 16.68 -6.21 -0.17
C GLY A 124 17.91 -7.05 -0.49
N SER A 125 18.83 -6.44 -1.25
CA SER A 125 20.14 -7.04 -1.52
C SER A 125 20.96 -7.13 -0.25
N PHE A 126 21.84 -8.13 -0.19
CA PHE A 126 22.54 -8.49 1.03
C PHE A 126 24.01 -8.06 0.94
N PRO A 127 24.48 -7.02 1.64
CA PRO A 127 25.84 -6.50 1.40
C PRO A 127 26.97 -7.46 1.83
N TRP A 128 26.71 -8.34 2.81
CA TRP A 128 27.74 -9.10 3.53
C TRP A 128 28.32 -10.31 2.78
N PHE A 129 27.83 -10.63 1.58
CA PHE A 129 28.47 -11.64 0.73
C PHE A 129 29.81 -11.17 0.13
N LYS A 130 30.08 -9.86 0.15
CA LYS A 130 31.41 -9.30 -0.19
C LYS A 130 32.43 -9.69 0.88
N GLY A 131 33.17 -10.78 0.62
CA GLY A 131 34.20 -11.31 1.54
C GLY A 131 34.02 -12.80 1.86
N CYS A 132 32.86 -13.39 1.55
CA CYS A 132 32.60 -14.82 1.74
C CYS A 132 32.96 -15.67 0.50
N GLY A 133 33.70 -15.11 -0.46
CA GLY A 133 34.12 -15.81 -1.69
C GLY A 133 33.05 -15.95 -2.77
N PHE A 134 31.88 -15.29 -2.61
CA PHE A 134 30.83 -15.27 -3.63
C PHE A 134 31.04 -14.09 -4.58
N GLU A 135 30.87 -14.34 -5.88
CA GLU A 135 30.86 -13.26 -6.85
C GLU A 135 29.59 -12.41 -6.72
N ALA A 136 29.67 -11.12 -7.04
CA ALA A 136 28.53 -10.21 -7.01
C ALA A 136 27.36 -10.70 -7.90
N SER A 137 27.66 -11.44 -8.96
CA SER A 137 26.70 -12.10 -9.87
C SER A 137 25.88 -13.21 -9.20
N GLN A 138 26.37 -13.78 -8.09
CA GLN A 138 25.74 -14.87 -7.36
C GLN A 138 24.85 -14.37 -6.21
N MET A 139 24.90 -13.07 -5.91
CA MET A 139 24.15 -12.48 -4.82
C MET A 139 22.69 -12.26 -5.23
N PRO A 140 21.70 -12.61 -4.39
CA PRO A 140 20.31 -12.26 -4.67
C PRO A 140 20.19 -10.74 -4.81
N PRO A 141 19.57 -10.23 -5.89
CA PRO A 141 19.39 -8.80 -6.09
C PRO A 141 18.47 -8.17 -5.03
N GLY A 142 17.72 -9.00 -4.28
CA GLY A 142 16.66 -8.55 -3.39
C GLY A 142 15.37 -8.30 -4.15
N TYR A 143 14.31 -7.99 -3.41
CA TYR A 143 13.01 -7.63 -3.98
C TYR A 143 13.13 -6.47 -4.99
N PRO A 144 12.50 -6.56 -6.18
CA PRO A 144 11.50 -7.55 -6.60
C PRO A 144 12.05 -8.86 -7.20
N GLY A 145 13.37 -9.00 -7.31
CA GLY A 145 14.01 -10.24 -7.77
C GLY A 145 14.13 -11.30 -6.68
N LYS A 146 15.03 -12.27 -6.92
CA LYS A 146 15.37 -13.30 -5.92
C LYS A 146 15.85 -12.62 -4.64
N HIS A 147 15.24 -13.02 -3.53
CA HIS A 147 15.47 -12.47 -2.20
C HIS A 147 15.61 -13.60 -1.19
N LEU A 148 16.04 -13.25 0.03
CA LEU A 148 16.21 -14.21 1.10
C LEU A 148 14.95 -14.28 1.97
N THR A 149 14.78 -15.41 2.65
CA THR A 149 13.76 -15.62 3.68
C THR A 149 14.43 -16.29 4.89
N GLY A 150 13.74 -16.30 6.03
CA GLY A 150 14.23 -16.87 7.29
C GLY A 150 15.08 -15.93 8.16
N GLN A 151 15.31 -14.68 7.73
CA GLN A 151 15.98 -13.70 8.59
C GLN A 151 15.08 -13.40 9.78
N VAL A 152 15.57 -13.62 11.00
CA VAL A 152 14.88 -13.18 12.21
C VAL A 152 14.77 -11.65 12.20
N ILE A 153 13.57 -11.16 12.53
CA ILE A 153 13.28 -9.75 12.68
C ILE A 153 13.35 -9.42 14.16
N ASP A 154 14.32 -8.58 14.51
CA ASP A 154 14.36 -7.89 15.79
C ASP A 154 13.21 -6.86 15.77
N TYR A 155 12.11 -7.22 16.41
CA TYR A 155 10.80 -6.60 16.22
C TYR A 155 10.22 -6.12 17.56
N SER A 156 9.82 -4.84 17.60
CA SER A 156 9.12 -4.24 18.73
C SER A 156 7.61 -4.23 18.49
N ASN A 157 6.84 -4.68 19.48
CA ASN A 157 5.40 -4.46 19.55
C ASN A 157 5.05 -3.07 20.11
N GLU A 158 6.00 -2.39 20.73
CA GLU A 158 5.82 -1.05 21.29
C GLU A 158 6.21 -0.01 20.24
N ILE A 159 5.21 0.60 19.62
CA ILE A 159 5.34 1.64 18.59
C ILE A 159 4.45 2.85 18.95
N PRO A 160 4.69 4.05 18.37
CA PRO A 160 3.83 5.23 18.60
C PRO A 160 2.34 4.95 18.34
N GLY A 161 1.44 5.51 19.16
CA GLY A 161 0.00 5.21 19.09
C GLY A 161 -0.70 5.63 17.79
N ASN A 162 -0.11 6.56 17.03
CA ASN A 162 -0.58 7.01 15.72
C ASN A 162 0.16 6.33 14.56
N SER A 163 0.57 5.08 14.76
CA SER A 163 1.32 4.29 13.79
C SER A 163 0.86 2.83 13.79
N PHE A 164 1.32 2.06 12.81
CA PHE A 164 1.07 0.63 12.77
C PHE A 164 2.13 -0.12 11.98
N HIS A 165 2.25 -1.42 12.26
CA HIS A 165 2.89 -2.40 11.38
C HIS A 165 1.82 -3.31 10.74
N ARG A 166 1.94 -3.53 9.43
CA ARG A 166 1.17 -4.56 8.69
C ARG A 166 2.14 -5.61 8.17
N HIS A 167 1.99 -6.82 8.70
CA HIS A 167 2.76 -7.98 8.29
C HIS A 167 2.28 -8.47 6.91
N ALA A 168 3.20 -8.60 5.97
CA ALA A 168 2.96 -9.20 4.66
C ALA A 168 3.72 -10.53 4.58
N GLY A 169 4.91 -10.55 3.98
CA GLY A 169 5.79 -11.71 3.93
C GLY A 169 6.54 -11.92 5.24
N THR A 170 5.84 -12.32 6.31
CA THR A 170 6.45 -12.75 7.57
C THR A 170 5.87 -14.08 8.05
N PHE A 171 6.64 -14.83 8.82
CA PHE A 171 6.15 -16.02 9.52
C PHE A 171 6.72 -16.08 10.94
N ILE A 172 6.12 -16.92 11.79
CA ILE A 172 6.61 -17.19 13.15
C ILE A 172 7.48 -18.46 13.11
N THR A 173 8.71 -18.38 13.61
CA THR A 173 9.63 -19.52 13.69
C THR A 173 9.20 -20.50 14.78
N GLN A 174 9.79 -21.69 14.79
CA GLN A 174 9.58 -22.68 15.88
C GLN A 174 10.01 -22.16 17.25
N THR A 175 10.91 -21.17 17.30
CA THR A 175 11.37 -20.51 18.52
C THR A 175 10.50 -19.31 18.92
N GLY A 176 9.39 -19.07 18.22
CA GLY A 176 8.45 -17.97 18.50
C GLY A 176 8.87 -16.61 17.97
N ASN A 177 9.93 -16.52 17.16
CA ASN A 177 10.41 -15.26 16.60
C ASN A 177 9.68 -14.91 15.30
N VAL A 178 9.51 -13.62 15.02
CA VAL A 178 9.06 -13.16 13.69
C VAL A 178 10.24 -13.25 12.71
N ALA A 179 10.01 -13.77 11.51
CA ALA A 179 11.02 -13.90 10.47
C ALA A 179 10.50 -13.46 9.09
N VAL A 180 11.42 -13.05 8.22
CA VAL A 180 11.16 -12.68 6.82
C VAL A 180 10.68 -13.90 6.04
N GLY A 181 9.46 -13.85 5.51
CA GLY A 181 8.82 -14.92 4.73
C GLY A 181 8.66 -14.62 3.23
N GLY A 182 8.97 -13.40 2.79
CA GLY A 182 8.82 -13.03 1.38
C GLY A 182 9.44 -11.68 1.03
N GLY A 183 9.17 -11.22 -0.18
CA GLY A 183 9.81 -10.04 -0.77
C GLY A 183 9.44 -8.75 -0.06
N ARG A 184 8.14 -8.44 0.01
CA ARG A 184 7.60 -7.37 0.88
C ARG A 184 7.36 -7.96 2.27
N VAL A 185 7.95 -7.34 3.28
CA VAL A 185 8.04 -7.93 4.63
C VAL A 185 6.99 -7.32 5.55
N ILE A 186 7.18 -6.07 5.95
CA ILE A 186 6.26 -5.33 6.82
C ILE A 186 6.09 -3.92 6.26
N LEU A 187 4.85 -3.44 6.18
CA LEU A 187 4.54 -2.04 5.94
C LEU A 187 4.42 -1.30 7.27
N GLY A 188 5.25 -0.28 7.46
CA GLY A 188 5.09 0.66 8.57
C GLY A 188 4.26 1.85 8.13
N GLY A 189 3.21 2.16 8.87
CA GLY A 189 2.28 3.23 8.58
C GLY A 189 2.27 4.30 9.67
N GLY A 190 2.15 5.55 9.27
CA GLY A 190 1.94 6.70 10.14
C GLY A 190 0.65 7.43 9.81
N LEU A 191 -0.03 7.92 10.84
CA LEU A 191 -1.27 8.69 10.76
C LEU A 191 -1.08 10.08 11.38
N ALA A 192 -1.44 11.12 10.66
CA ALA A 192 -1.34 12.51 11.12
C ALA A 192 -2.31 13.44 10.37
N GLY A 193 -2.31 14.74 10.70
CA GLY A 193 -3.09 15.73 9.95
C GLY A 193 -2.46 16.11 8.61
N THR A 194 -1.15 15.94 8.48
CA THR A 194 -0.36 16.28 7.28
C THR A 194 0.39 15.07 6.75
N TYR A 195 0.66 15.04 5.45
CA TYR A 195 1.41 13.97 4.79
C TYR A 195 2.85 13.93 5.28
N SER A 196 3.48 15.10 5.47
CA SER A 196 4.86 15.16 5.96
C SER A 196 4.99 14.61 7.39
N GLU A 197 4.02 14.85 8.27
CA GLU A 197 4.02 14.27 9.62
C GLU A 197 3.77 12.76 9.58
N ALA A 198 2.76 12.31 8.81
CA ALA A 198 2.48 10.89 8.63
C ALA A 198 3.70 10.14 8.05
N SER A 199 4.41 10.75 7.10
CA SER A 199 5.66 10.24 6.53
C SER A 199 6.76 10.09 7.58
N LYS A 200 6.99 11.13 8.41
CA LYS A 200 7.97 11.06 9.51
C LYS A 200 7.69 9.89 10.45
N ILE A 201 6.43 9.70 10.84
CA ILE A 201 6.00 8.59 11.70
C ILE A 201 6.23 7.24 11.01
N ALA A 202 5.85 7.11 9.73
CA ALA A 202 6.04 5.89 8.96
C ALA A 202 7.53 5.50 8.87
N TYR A 203 8.42 6.47 8.66
CA TYR A 203 9.87 6.26 8.64
C TYR A 203 10.45 5.96 10.02
N GLU A 204 9.89 6.55 11.09
CA GLU A 204 10.27 6.24 12.46
C GLU A 204 9.99 4.76 12.76
N VAL A 205 8.79 4.26 12.48
CA VAL A 205 8.40 2.89 12.87
C VAL A 205 9.10 1.80 12.07
N ILE A 206 9.58 2.09 10.86
CA ILE A 206 10.43 1.14 10.12
C ILE A 206 11.92 1.25 10.46
N SER A 207 12.31 2.15 11.37
CA SER A 207 13.70 2.32 11.78
C SER A 207 14.21 1.09 12.55
N ASP A 208 15.53 0.99 12.69
CA ASP A 208 16.18 -0.10 13.42
C ASP A 208 15.81 -0.13 14.92
N LYS A 209 15.19 0.93 15.44
CA LYS A 209 14.65 0.99 16.79
C LYS A 209 13.48 0.00 16.98
N TYR A 210 12.64 -0.18 15.96
CA TYR A 210 11.41 -0.97 16.08
C TYR A 210 11.39 -2.21 15.21
N MET A 211 12.17 -2.23 14.12
CA MET A 211 12.20 -3.34 13.20
C MET A 211 13.56 -3.42 12.52
N ARG A 212 14.36 -4.41 12.86
CA ARG A 212 15.67 -4.65 12.24
C ARG A 212 15.78 -6.09 11.75
N PHE A 213 16.17 -6.26 10.51
CA PHE A 213 16.52 -7.56 9.95
C PHE A 213 17.60 -7.39 8.88
N VAL A 214 18.37 -8.44 8.66
CA VAL A 214 19.50 -8.37 7.74
C VAL A 214 18.99 -8.25 6.29
N GLY A 215 19.56 -7.30 5.53
CA GLY A 215 19.11 -7.02 4.17
C GLY A 215 17.84 -6.18 4.08
N LYS A 216 17.35 -5.59 5.19
CA LYS A 216 16.22 -4.64 5.16
C LYS A 216 16.49 -3.49 4.18
N SER A 217 15.58 -3.29 3.24
CA SER A 217 15.57 -2.16 2.33
C SER A 217 14.18 -1.54 2.27
N PHE A 218 14.08 -0.27 1.86
CA PHE A 218 12.83 0.46 1.69
C PHE A 218 13.05 1.68 0.79
N ARG A 219 11.99 2.19 0.16
CA ARG A 219 12.05 3.42 -0.61
C ARG A 219 12.08 4.62 0.33
N LYS A 220 12.94 5.60 0.06
CA LYS A 220 13.04 6.86 0.82
C LYS A 220 12.04 7.88 0.28
N LYS A 221 11.63 8.83 1.12
CA LYS A 221 10.81 10.01 0.79
C LYS A 221 9.36 9.75 0.31
N ILE A 222 8.76 8.62 0.67
CA ILE A 222 7.33 8.41 0.43
C ILE A 222 6.55 9.36 1.34
N GLY A 223 5.68 10.18 0.78
CA GLY A 223 4.89 11.13 1.55
C GLY A 223 5.62 12.42 1.96
N GLU A 224 6.87 12.63 1.54
CA GLU A 224 7.65 13.82 1.91
C GLU A 224 7.37 14.99 0.96
N GLY A 225 6.98 16.16 1.49
CA GLY A 225 6.85 17.40 0.72
C GLY A 225 5.69 17.43 -0.28
N ILE A 226 4.60 16.72 0.04
CA ILE A 226 3.39 16.61 -0.79
C ILE A 226 2.14 17.21 -0.11
N ASP A 227 2.34 17.95 0.98
CA ASP A 227 1.32 18.79 1.61
C ASP A 227 0.92 19.97 0.71
#